data_AF-A0A392MY68-F1
#
_entry.id   AF-A0A392MY68-F1
#
_cell.length_a   1.000
_cell.length_b   1.000
_cell.length_c   1.000
_cell.angle_alpha   90.00
_cell.angle_beta   90.00
_cell.angle_gamma   90.00
#
_symmetry.space_group_name_H-M   'P 1'
#
loop_
_entity.id
_entity.type
_entity.pdbx_description
1 polymer ?
#
loop_
_entity_poly.entity_id
_entity_poly.type
_entity_poly.pdbx_seq_one_letter_code
_entity_poly.pdbx_strand_id
1 'polypeptide(L)'
;CDQTCTDPLTSTPFGSPCGCVFPMKVRLTLDVAPYAVFPVMTELEYEVALGTYLEQSQVVIMGATADNQNQGRTIVDINLVPLGEKFDNTTAALTYERFWHKKVPLNRSIFGDYAVVYITYPGIPSSPPYETSIGSGPSQNADGSLPVSADFASKNQKMNLRTIIIVALSSFVLLLVLVAACSVTLKWRKTRGPSSAVGPAFTSSLNKRSGIILNFSLTFFK
;
A
#
# COMPACT_ATOMS: atom_id res chain seq x y z
N CYS A 1 -25.19 -21.84 24.38
CA CYS A 1 -26.53 -21.58 23.82
C CYS A 1 -26.56 -22.20 22.42
N ASP A 2 -27.49 -23.10 22.13
CA ASP A 2 -27.57 -23.82 20.83
C ASP A 2 -28.40 -23.05 19.78
N GLN A 3 -28.40 -21.72 19.87
CA GLN A 3 -29.22 -20.85 19.03
C GLN A 3 -28.41 -20.47 17.79
N THR A 4 -28.94 -20.74 16.59
CA THR A 4 -28.33 -20.30 15.34
C THR A 4 -28.74 -18.86 15.07
N CYS A 5 -27.82 -17.92 15.23
CA CYS A 5 -28.03 -16.54 14.80
C CYS A 5 -27.84 -16.42 13.28
N THR A 6 -28.75 -15.73 12.61
CA THR A 6 -28.59 -15.41 11.19
C THR A 6 -27.71 -14.17 11.05
N ASP A 7 -26.79 -14.18 10.08
CA ASP A 7 -26.01 -13.00 9.74
C ASP A 7 -26.92 -11.79 9.50
N PRO A 8 -26.57 -10.60 10.02
CA PRO A 8 -25.27 -10.22 10.61
C PRO A 8 -25.14 -10.41 12.14
N LEU A 9 -26.11 -11.05 12.80
CA LEU A 9 -26.14 -11.20 14.26
C LEU A 9 -25.20 -12.30 14.75
N THR A 10 -24.71 -12.16 15.99
CA THR A 10 -23.88 -13.15 16.68
C THR A 10 -24.49 -13.54 18.02
N SER A 11 -24.08 -14.69 18.55
CA SER A 11 -24.46 -15.12 19.91
C SER A 11 -23.97 -14.14 20.97
N THR A 12 -24.73 -14.01 22.04
CA THR A 12 -24.37 -13.21 23.21
C THR A 12 -23.05 -13.67 23.85
N PRO A 13 -22.32 -12.75 24.52
CA PRO A 13 -21.05 -13.07 25.15
C PRO A 13 -21.23 -14.00 26.34
N PHE A 14 -20.17 -14.73 26.70
CA PHE A 14 -20.19 -15.62 27.85
C PHE A 14 -20.55 -14.86 29.13
N GLY A 15 -21.48 -15.42 29.91
CA GLY A 15 -21.95 -14.82 31.17
C GLY A 15 -23.20 -13.94 31.06
N SER A 16 -23.76 -13.76 29.86
CA SER A 16 -25.02 -13.02 29.63
C SER A 16 -26.16 -13.96 29.20
N PRO A 17 -27.44 -13.53 29.26
CA PRO A 17 -28.57 -14.34 28.80
C PRO A 17 -28.38 -14.78 27.34
N CYS A 18 -28.81 -16.00 27.02
CA CYS A 18 -28.73 -16.52 25.66
C CYS A 18 -29.57 -15.67 24.68
N GLY A 19 -28.94 -15.10 23.66
CA GLY A 19 -29.63 -14.32 22.63
C GLY A 19 -28.77 -14.09 21.39
N CYS A 20 -29.34 -13.39 20.40
CA CYS A 20 -28.61 -12.89 19.23
C CYS A 20 -28.51 -11.37 19.32
N VAL A 21 -27.30 -10.86 19.11
CA VAL A 21 -26.97 -9.44 19.24
C VAL A 21 -26.22 -8.95 18.02
N PHE A 22 -26.21 -7.64 17.83
CA PHE A 22 -25.53 -7.02 16.69
C PHE A 22 -24.07 -6.69 17.05
N PRO A 23 -23.06 -7.40 16.49
CA PRO A 23 -21.67 -7.11 16.78
C PRO A 23 -21.13 -5.93 15.97
N MET A 24 -20.13 -5.24 16.52
CA MET A 24 -19.25 -4.36 15.74
C MET A 24 -18.08 -5.19 15.23
N LYS A 25 -17.94 -5.29 13.90
CA LYS A 25 -16.89 -6.08 13.26
C LYS A 25 -15.68 -5.19 13.00
N VAL A 26 -14.51 -5.57 13.49
CA VAL A 26 -13.26 -4.83 13.34
C VAL A 26 -12.24 -5.75 12.66
N ARG A 27 -11.62 -5.27 11.58
CA ARG A 27 -10.49 -5.96 10.96
C ARG A 27 -9.21 -5.17 11.20
N LEU A 28 -8.24 -5.81 11.85
CA LEU A 28 -6.92 -5.25 12.14
C LEU A 28 -5.84 -5.97 11.33
N THR A 29 -4.77 -5.26 11.00
CA THR A 29 -3.51 -5.83 10.54
C THR A 29 -2.45 -5.61 11.59
N LEU A 30 -1.89 -6.68 12.14
CA LEU A 30 -0.77 -6.68 13.09
C LEU A 30 0.55 -6.89 12.34
N ASP A 31 1.60 -6.15 12.71
CA ASP A 31 2.93 -6.23 12.08
C ASP A 31 3.77 -7.39 12.62
N VAL A 32 3.12 -8.54 12.84
CA VAL A 32 3.72 -9.80 13.29
C VAL A 32 3.07 -10.96 12.56
N ALA A 33 3.80 -12.08 12.45
CA ALA A 33 3.32 -13.26 11.75
C ALA A 33 2.27 -14.04 12.57
N PRO A 34 1.35 -14.77 11.93
CA PRO A 34 0.23 -15.42 12.64
C PRO A 34 0.66 -16.39 13.73
N TYR A 35 1.79 -17.09 13.52
CA TYR A 35 2.33 -18.04 14.50
C TYR A 35 2.69 -17.39 15.85
N ALA A 36 2.99 -16.09 15.85
CA ALA A 36 3.29 -15.34 17.08
C ALA A 36 2.02 -14.86 17.79
N VAL A 37 0.90 -14.72 17.07
CA VAL A 37 -0.37 -14.22 17.60
C VAL A 37 -1.21 -15.34 18.20
N PHE A 38 -1.24 -16.53 17.57
CA PHE A 38 -2.08 -17.65 18.02
C PHE A 38 -1.90 -18.05 19.49
N PRO A 39 -0.68 -18.08 20.07
CA PRO A 39 -0.51 -18.43 21.49
C PRO A 39 -1.00 -17.37 22.48
N VAL A 40 -1.24 -16.13 22.03
CA VAL A 40 -1.51 -14.95 22.87
C VAL A 40 -2.84 -14.28 22.50
N MET A 41 -3.77 -15.03 21.90
CA MET A 41 -5.09 -14.51 21.51
C MET A 41 -5.88 -13.96 22.69
N THR A 42 -5.77 -14.58 23.86
CA THR A 42 -6.43 -14.10 25.09
C THR A 42 -5.91 -12.73 25.54
N GLU A 43 -4.61 -12.46 25.34
CA GLU A 43 -4.00 -11.15 25.61
C GLU A 43 -4.49 -10.11 24.61
N LEU A 44 -4.65 -10.49 23.34
CA LEU A 44 -5.22 -9.60 22.33
C LEU A 44 -6.67 -9.22 22.67
N GLU A 45 -7.49 -10.18 23.10
CA GLU A 45 -8.86 -9.93 23.58
C GLU A 45 -8.86 -8.96 24.76
N TYR A 46 -7.97 -9.18 25.73
CA TYR A 46 -7.84 -8.34 26.91
C TYR A 46 -7.41 -6.90 26.57
N GLU A 47 -6.39 -6.72 25.74
CA GLU A 47 -5.91 -5.39 25.33
C GLU A 47 -6.93 -4.62 24.50
N VAL A 48 -7.66 -5.32 23.63
CA VAL A 48 -8.77 -4.73 22.86
C VAL A 48 -9.91 -4.34 23.79
N ALA A 49 -10.26 -5.18 24.76
CA ALA A 49 -11.30 -4.89 25.76
C ALA A 49 -10.95 -3.62 26.56
N LEU A 50 -9.72 -3.55 27.09
CA LEU A 50 -9.20 -2.36 27.77
C LEU A 50 -9.22 -1.11 26.89
N GLY A 51 -8.84 -1.25 25.61
CA GLY A 51 -8.82 -0.16 24.65
C GLY A 51 -10.19 0.38 24.25
N THR A 52 -11.24 -0.42 24.43
CA THR A 52 -12.61 -0.12 24.00
C THR A 52 -13.61 0.04 25.15
N TYR A 53 -13.14 -0.04 26.40
CA TYR A 53 -13.98 -0.04 27.61
C TYR A 53 -15.03 -1.15 27.62
N LEU A 54 -14.68 -2.29 27.04
CA LEU A 54 -15.51 -3.49 27.05
C LEU A 54 -14.91 -4.51 28.02
N GLU A 55 -15.73 -5.48 28.42
CA GLU A 55 -15.24 -6.66 29.13
C GLU A 55 -14.54 -7.62 28.15
N GLN A 56 -13.60 -8.43 28.65
CA GLN A 56 -12.91 -9.41 27.80
C GLN A 56 -13.88 -10.39 27.13
N SER A 57 -14.98 -10.77 27.82
CA SER A 57 -16.01 -11.65 27.27
C SER A 57 -16.77 -11.06 26.07
N GLN A 58 -16.71 -9.74 25.89
CA GLN A 58 -17.32 -9.01 24.79
C GLN A 58 -16.42 -8.89 23.57
N VAL A 59 -15.17 -9.36 23.64
CA VAL A 59 -14.23 -9.36 22.52
C VAL A 59 -14.06 -10.78 22.04
N VAL A 60 -14.55 -11.06 20.83
CA VAL A 60 -14.49 -12.40 20.23
C VAL A 60 -13.61 -12.36 19.00
N ILE A 61 -12.48 -13.06 19.05
CA ILE A 61 -11.63 -13.23 17.87
C ILE A 61 -12.26 -14.28 16.96
N MET A 62 -12.69 -13.84 15.77
CA MET A 62 -13.31 -14.72 14.77
C MET A 62 -12.26 -15.50 13.97
N GLY A 63 -11.07 -14.92 13.82
CA GLY A 63 -9.97 -15.57 13.13
C GLY A 63 -8.76 -14.69 12.98
N ALA A 64 -7.62 -15.34 12.73
CA ALA A 64 -6.38 -14.67 12.37
C ALA A 64 -5.73 -15.39 11.20
N THR A 65 -5.35 -14.64 10.18
CA THR A 65 -4.80 -15.16 8.92
C THR A 65 -3.59 -14.34 8.50
N ALA A 66 -2.71 -14.90 7.66
CA ALA A 66 -1.60 -14.13 7.11
C ALA A 66 -2.10 -13.08 6.11
N ASP A 67 -1.48 -11.90 6.08
CA ASP A 67 -1.71 -10.93 5.01
C ASP A 67 -1.19 -11.50 3.67
N ASN A 68 -2.05 -11.54 2.66
CA ASN A 68 -1.72 -12.00 1.32
C ASN A 68 -0.55 -11.22 0.70
N GLN A 69 -0.38 -9.95 1.06
CA GLN A 69 0.71 -9.12 0.56
C GLN A 69 2.01 -9.31 1.36
N ASN A 70 1.91 -9.66 2.65
CA ASN A 70 3.05 -9.80 3.53
C ASN A 70 2.79 -10.92 4.55
N GLN A 71 3.34 -12.11 4.31
CA GLN A 71 3.17 -13.26 5.23
C GLN A 71 3.71 -13.02 6.65
N GLY A 72 4.56 -11.98 6.82
CA GLY A 72 5.03 -11.51 8.13
C GLY A 72 4.03 -10.64 8.90
N ARG A 73 2.82 -10.42 8.37
CA ARG A 73 1.73 -9.68 9.03
C ARG A 73 0.51 -10.57 9.20
N THR A 74 -0.28 -10.26 10.23
CA THR A 74 -1.49 -11.01 10.56
C THR A 74 -2.71 -10.12 10.40
N ILE A 75 -3.70 -10.59 9.66
CA ILE A 75 -5.03 -10.01 9.61
C ILE A 75 -5.86 -10.69 10.70
N VAL A 76 -6.39 -9.91 11.63
CA VAL A 76 -7.27 -10.40 12.71
C VAL A 76 -8.66 -9.84 12.51
N ASP A 77 -9.65 -10.73 12.52
CA ASP A 77 -11.06 -10.42 12.50
C ASP A 77 -11.62 -10.51 13.92
N ILE A 78 -12.16 -9.41 14.42
CA ILE A 78 -12.63 -9.27 15.80
C ILE A 78 -14.08 -8.82 15.78
N ASN A 79 -14.92 -9.53 16.53
CA ASN A 79 -16.28 -9.11 16.83
C ASN A 79 -16.34 -8.54 18.24
N LEU A 80 -16.74 -7.28 18.35
CA LEU A 80 -17.11 -6.68 19.62
C LEU A 80 -18.60 -6.93 19.83
N VAL A 81 -18.94 -7.56 20.95
CA VAL A 81 -20.28 -8.07 21.24
C VAL A 81 -20.90 -7.28 22.40
N PRO A 82 -22.05 -6.62 22.21
CA PRO A 82 -22.69 -5.86 23.28
C PRO A 82 -23.31 -6.79 24.33
N LEU A 83 -23.47 -6.29 25.56
CA LEU A 83 -24.24 -6.98 26.63
C LEU A 83 -25.77 -6.87 26.42
N GLY A 84 -26.20 -5.88 25.63
CA GLY A 84 -27.58 -5.73 25.18
C GLY A 84 -27.74 -6.12 23.70
N GLU A 85 -28.86 -5.75 23.09
CA GLU A 85 -29.14 -6.08 21.67
C GLU A 85 -28.12 -5.46 20.69
N LYS A 86 -27.62 -4.25 21.00
CA LYS A 86 -26.68 -3.49 20.18
C LYS A 86 -25.87 -2.51 21.04
N PHE A 87 -24.79 -1.94 20.50
CA PHE A 87 -24.13 -0.80 21.12
C PHE A 87 -24.94 0.48 20.92
N ASP A 88 -24.99 1.31 21.96
CA ASP A 88 -25.50 2.68 21.83
C ASP A 88 -24.65 3.48 20.84
N ASN A 89 -25.26 4.44 20.16
CA ASN A 89 -24.58 5.22 19.12
C ASN A 89 -23.32 5.93 19.66
N THR A 90 -23.39 6.45 20.89
CA THR A 90 -22.25 7.06 21.57
C THR A 90 -21.11 6.06 21.80
N THR A 91 -21.41 4.88 22.33
CA THR A 91 -20.41 3.83 22.58
C THR A 91 -19.80 3.34 21.27
N ALA A 92 -20.63 3.11 20.25
CA ALA A 92 -20.17 2.70 18.93
C ALA A 92 -19.27 3.76 18.29
N ALA A 93 -19.64 5.04 18.35
CA ALA A 93 -18.82 6.14 17.85
C ALA A 93 -17.50 6.29 18.64
N LEU A 94 -17.53 6.19 19.97
CA LEU A 94 -16.32 6.24 20.79
C LEU A 94 -15.37 5.09 20.46
N THR A 95 -15.88 3.86 20.35
CA THR A 95 -15.07 2.70 19.95
C THR A 95 -14.46 2.89 18.57
N TYR A 96 -15.26 3.34 17.61
CA TYR A 96 -14.81 3.65 16.25
C TYR A 96 -13.65 4.66 16.23
N GLU A 97 -13.81 5.78 16.94
CA GLU A 97 -12.79 6.83 17.06
C GLU A 97 -11.52 6.31 17.72
N ARG A 98 -11.64 5.42 18.72
CA ARG A 98 -10.48 4.87 19.42
C ARG A 98 -9.64 3.97 18.54
N PHE A 99 -10.25 3.12 17.72
CA PHE A 99 -9.50 2.30 16.77
C PHE A 99 -8.77 3.16 15.73
N TRP A 100 -9.47 4.11 15.10
CA TRP A 100 -8.85 4.95 14.08
C TRP A 100 -7.73 5.84 14.62
N HIS A 101 -7.89 6.37 15.83
CA HIS A 101 -6.87 7.15 16.51
C HIS A 101 -5.80 6.32 17.23
N LYS A 102 -5.73 5.01 16.99
CA LYS A 102 -4.78 4.08 17.63
C LYS A 102 -4.77 4.15 19.16
N LYS A 103 -5.92 4.42 19.79
CA LYS A 103 -6.11 4.49 21.25
C LYS A 103 -6.38 3.13 21.90
N VAL A 104 -6.37 2.05 21.13
CA VAL A 104 -6.37 0.67 21.65
C VAL A 104 -4.93 0.27 21.95
N PRO A 105 -4.56 0.08 23.23
CA PRO A 105 -3.17 -0.10 23.64
C PRO A 105 -2.76 -1.56 23.41
N LEU A 106 -2.34 -1.88 22.20
CA LEU A 106 -1.76 -3.20 21.91
C LEU A 106 -0.28 -3.23 22.32
N ASN A 107 0.15 -4.30 22.99
CA ASN A 107 1.55 -4.46 23.37
C ASN A 107 2.41 -4.66 22.13
N ARG A 108 3.15 -3.61 21.78
CA ARG A 108 3.99 -3.55 20.59
C ARG A 108 5.08 -4.62 20.55
N SER A 109 5.53 -5.12 21.69
CA SER A 109 6.54 -6.18 21.74
C SER A 109 5.98 -7.54 21.32
N ILE A 110 4.67 -7.75 21.51
CA ILE A 110 3.97 -9.01 21.22
C ILE A 110 3.30 -8.93 19.84
N PHE A 111 2.57 -7.85 19.58
CA PHE A 111 1.71 -7.69 18.40
C PHE A 111 2.27 -6.76 17.32
N GLY A 112 3.42 -6.12 17.58
CA GLY A 112 3.98 -5.12 16.67
C GLY A 112 3.15 -3.84 16.59
N ASP A 113 3.35 -3.05 15.54
CA ASP A 113 2.41 -1.97 15.23
C ASP A 113 1.13 -2.57 14.61
N TYR A 114 0.01 -1.89 14.75
CA TYR A 114 -1.24 -2.29 14.11
C TYR A 114 -1.81 -1.20 13.24
N ALA A 115 -2.59 -1.63 12.24
CA ALA A 115 -3.39 -0.76 11.40
C ALA A 115 -4.82 -1.27 11.35
N VAL A 116 -5.78 -0.36 11.39
CA VAL A 116 -7.19 -0.68 11.18
C VAL A 116 -7.43 -0.78 9.68
N VAL A 117 -8.02 -1.89 9.23
CA VAL A 117 -8.39 -2.11 7.83
C VAL A 117 -9.78 -1.54 7.56
N TYR A 118 -10.76 -1.96 8.37
CA TYR A 118 -12.11 -1.41 8.38
C TYR A 118 -12.81 -1.71 9.71
N ILE A 119 -13.86 -0.94 9.98
CA ILE A 119 -14.80 -1.17 11.07
C ILE A 119 -16.20 -1.19 10.47
N THR A 120 -17.01 -2.19 10.78
CA THR A 120 -18.37 -2.32 10.25
C THR A 120 -19.37 -2.34 11.38
N TYR A 121 -20.22 -1.32 11.43
CA TYR A 121 -21.35 -1.22 12.35
C TYR A 121 -22.47 -0.34 11.76
N PRO A 122 -23.76 -0.63 12.01
CA PRO A 122 -24.88 0.13 11.49
C PRO A 122 -24.79 1.60 11.86
N GLY A 123 -24.91 2.48 10.87
CA GLY A 123 -24.87 3.93 11.08
C GLY A 123 -23.48 4.52 11.25
N ILE A 124 -22.40 3.73 11.13
CA ILE A 124 -21.01 4.20 11.21
C ILE A 124 -20.31 3.96 9.86
N PRO A 125 -19.55 4.93 9.34
CA PRO A 125 -18.76 4.75 8.11
C PRO A 125 -17.65 3.71 8.31
N SER A 126 -17.36 2.91 7.28
CA SER A 126 -16.35 1.84 7.41
C SER A 126 -14.90 2.29 7.25
N SER A 127 -14.70 3.46 6.66
CA SER A 127 -13.42 4.10 6.34
C SER A 127 -13.14 5.24 7.32
N PRO A 128 -11.87 5.53 7.65
CA PRO A 128 -11.53 6.53 8.67
C PRO A 128 -12.24 7.86 8.39
N PRO A 129 -12.63 8.60 9.44
CA PRO A 129 -13.08 9.97 9.25
C PRO A 129 -11.91 10.73 8.61
N TYR A 130 -12.15 11.40 7.48
CA TYR A 130 -11.17 12.33 6.96
C TYR A 130 -10.89 13.35 8.07
N GLU A 131 -9.62 13.51 8.42
CA GLU A 131 -9.14 14.47 9.41
C GLU A 131 -9.42 15.89 8.87
N THR A 132 -10.67 16.33 8.99
CA THR A 132 -10.99 17.74 8.86
C THR A 132 -10.48 18.35 10.14
N SER A 133 -9.28 18.93 10.11
CA SER A 133 -8.79 19.78 11.18
C SER A 133 -9.80 20.92 11.37
N ILE A 134 -10.80 20.71 12.21
CA ILE A 134 -11.72 21.76 12.66
C ILE A 134 -10.91 22.60 13.64
N GLY A 135 -10.18 23.56 13.07
CA GLY A 135 -9.90 24.81 13.76
C GLY A 135 -11.25 25.46 14.06
N SER A 136 -11.56 25.56 15.35
CA SER A 136 -12.66 26.35 15.87
C SER A 136 -12.48 27.80 15.41
N GLY A 137 -13.26 28.22 14.42
CA GLY A 137 -13.32 29.61 13.94
C GLY A 137 -14.68 29.85 13.28
N PRO A 138 -15.37 30.96 13.56
CA PRO A 138 -16.79 31.09 13.27
C PRO A 138 -17.06 31.36 11.79
N SER A 139 -18.16 30.75 11.32
CA SER A 139 -18.94 31.04 10.12
C SER A 139 -18.48 32.19 9.22
N GLN A 140 -18.11 31.88 7.98
CA GLN A 140 -18.48 32.77 6.86
C GLN A 140 -18.62 32.00 5.55
N ASN A 141 -19.72 32.30 4.88
CA ASN A 141 -20.14 31.78 3.59
C ASN A 141 -19.33 32.39 2.43
N ALA A 142 -19.46 31.74 1.27
CA ALA A 142 -19.28 32.23 -0.10
C ALA A 142 -17.90 32.07 -0.78
N ASP A 143 -17.91 31.17 -1.76
CA ASP A 143 -17.55 31.37 -3.18
C ASP A 143 -16.09 31.68 -3.57
N GLY A 144 -15.62 31.04 -4.66
CA GLY A 144 -14.43 31.46 -5.41
C GLY A 144 -13.22 30.52 -5.45
N SER A 145 -13.18 29.66 -6.47
CA SER A 145 -12.02 29.34 -7.33
C SER A 145 -10.59 29.17 -6.73
N LEU A 146 -10.12 27.91 -6.77
CA LEU A 146 -8.75 27.33 -6.94
C LEU A 146 -7.58 28.26 -7.40
N PRO A 147 -6.31 27.78 -7.40
CA PRO A 147 -5.59 26.86 -6.50
C PRO A 147 -4.22 27.44 -6.07
N VAL A 148 -3.70 27.07 -4.90
CA VAL A 148 -2.26 27.25 -4.61
C VAL A 148 -1.71 25.96 -4.06
N SER A 149 -1.00 25.27 -4.95
CA SER A 149 0.01 24.27 -4.63
C SER A 149 1.03 24.87 -3.67
N ALA A 150 1.15 24.28 -2.48
CA ALA A 150 2.33 24.42 -1.65
C ALA A 150 2.62 23.06 -1.02
N ASP A 151 3.82 22.57 -1.31
CA ASP A 151 4.38 21.31 -0.85
C ASP A 151 4.24 21.13 0.66
N PHE A 152 3.65 20.01 1.05
CA PHE A 152 3.96 19.38 2.32
C PHE A 152 4.43 17.96 2.04
N ALA A 153 5.75 17.82 1.97
CA ALA A 153 6.42 16.57 2.26
C ALA A 153 6.04 16.14 3.68
N SER A 154 5.15 15.17 3.82
CA SER A 154 5.39 14.00 4.69
C SER A 154 4.22 13.02 4.74
N LYS A 155 4.56 11.80 4.31
CA LYS A 155 4.37 10.55 5.06
C LYS A 155 2.92 10.07 5.25
N ASN A 156 2.50 9.18 4.35
CA ASN A 156 2.26 7.74 4.62
C ASN A 156 1.52 7.10 3.44
N GLN A 157 2.17 7.03 2.29
CA GLN A 157 1.75 6.06 1.28
C GLN A 157 2.38 4.72 1.65
N LYS A 158 1.58 3.79 2.15
CA LYS A 158 1.94 2.39 2.44
C LYS A 158 2.20 1.62 1.14
N MET A 159 3.07 2.14 0.28
CA MET A 159 3.83 1.37 -0.69
C MET A 159 5.16 1.06 0.00
N ASN A 160 5.58 -0.20 -0.01
CA ASN A 160 6.81 -0.65 0.67
C ASN A 160 7.93 0.34 0.35
N LEU A 161 8.35 1.16 1.33
CA LEU A 161 9.37 2.19 1.14
C LEU A 161 10.67 1.57 0.62
N ARG A 162 10.89 0.29 0.93
CA ARG A 162 11.89 -0.58 0.30
C ARG A 162 11.76 -0.66 -1.23
N THR A 163 10.57 -0.88 -1.78
CA THR A 163 10.33 -0.93 -3.23
C THR A 163 10.62 0.42 -3.88
N ILE A 164 10.23 1.53 -3.26
CA ILE A 164 10.55 2.88 -3.78
C ILE A 164 12.07 3.06 -3.83
N ILE A 165 12.78 2.75 -2.75
CA ILE A 165 14.25 2.88 -2.70
C ILE A 165 14.91 2.00 -3.76
N ILE A 166 14.44 0.76 -3.96
CA ILE A 166 14.99 -0.16 -4.96
C ILE A 166 14.78 0.38 -6.38
N VAL A 167 13.57 0.84 -6.71
CA VAL A 167 13.26 1.41 -8.02
C VAL A 167 14.04 2.71 -8.27
N ALA A 168 14.18 3.56 -7.26
CA ALA A 168 14.96 4.80 -7.34
C ALA A 168 16.46 4.52 -7.56
N LEU A 169 17.06 3.59 -6.81
CA LEU A 169 18.46 3.20 -6.99
C LEU A 169 18.70 2.56 -8.36
N SER A 170 17.80 1.67 -8.80
CA SER A 170 17.91 1.00 -10.09
C SER A 170 17.82 1.98 -11.26
N SER A 171 16.86 2.90 -11.22
CA SER A 171 16.72 3.94 -12.24
C SER A 171 17.89 4.93 -12.25
N PHE A 172 18.43 5.29 -11.09
CA PHE A 172 19.61 6.17 -11.00
C PHE A 172 20.85 5.54 -11.64
N VAL A 173 21.11 4.26 -11.37
CA VAL A 173 22.22 3.53 -12.01
C VAL A 173 22.03 3.47 -13.53
N LEU A 174 20.81 3.18 -14.00
CA LEU A 174 20.50 3.15 -15.43
C LEU A 174 20.74 4.52 -16.10
N LEU A 175 20.33 5.61 -15.45
CA LEU A 175 20.57 6.97 -15.94
C LEU A 175 22.06 7.29 -16.05
N LEU A 176 22.88 6.91 -15.07
CA LEU A 176 24.33 7.12 -15.12
C LEU A 176 24.98 6.37 -16.30
N VAL A 177 24.55 5.13 -16.55
CA VAL A 177 25.03 4.33 -17.69
C VAL A 177 24.63 4.97 -19.02
N LEU A 178 23.39 5.43 -19.14
CA LEU A 178 22.90 6.11 -20.35
C LEU A 178 23.63 7.44 -20.58
N VAL A 179 23.86 8.24 -19.54
CA VAL A 179 24.62 9.50 -19.64
C VAL A 179 26.06 9.25 -20.07
N ALA A 180 26.71 8.22 -19.54
CA ALA A 180 28.07 7.83 -19.96
C ALA A 180 28.10 7.41 -21.44
N ALA A 181 27.18 6.54 -21.87
CA ALA A 181 27.08 6.09 -23.25
C ALA A 181 26.74 7.25 -24.22
N CYS A 182 25.79 8.10 -23.88
CA CYS A 182 25.45 9.31 -24.63
C CYS A 182 26.63 10.27 -24.70
N SER A 183 27.37 10.47 -23.61
CA SER A 183 28.54 11.35 -23.60
C SER A 183 29.65 10.84 -24.51
N VAL A 184 29.92 9.53 -24.51
CA VAL A 184 30.91 8.90 -25.41
C VAL A 184 30.48 9.02 -26.87
N THR A 185 29.22 8.71 -27.19
CA THR A 185 28.68 8.79 -28.56
C THR A 185 28.61 10.23 -29.07
N LEU A 186 28.22 11.20 -28.24
CA LEU A 186 28.28 12.63 -28.56
C LEU A 186 29.72 13.11 -28.74
N LYS A 187 30.67 12.67 -27.89
CA LYS A 187 32.08 12.99 -28.09
C LYS A 187 32.61 12.41 -29.41
N TRP A 188 32.25 11.17 -29.73
CA TRP A 188 32.58 10.52 -31.01
C TRP A 188 31.94 11.21 -32.21
N ARG A 189 30.71 11.71 -32.07
CA ARG A 189 30.03 12.49 -33.11
C ARG A 189 30.59 13.91 -33.24
N LYS A 190 31.20 14.44 -32.18
CA LYS A 190 31.88 15.74 -32.18
C LYS A 190 33.31 15.65 -32.73
N THR A 191 34.00 14.52 -32.54
CA THR A 191 35.30 14.26 -33.16
C THR A 191 35.19 13.78 -34.61
N ARG A 192 34.08 13.13 -34.99
CA ARG A 192 33.64 13.02 -36.39
C ARG A 192 32.82 14.25 -36.76
N GLY A 193 33.47 15.40 -36.96
CA GLY A 193 32.79 16.53 -37.61
C GLY A 193 32.10 16.06 -38.91
N PRO A 194 30.98 16.68 -39.33
CA PRO A 194 30.42 16.40 -40.65
C PRO A 194 31.51 16.72 -41.66
N SER A 195 32.06 15.69 -42.33
CA SER A 195 32.99 15.91 -43.43
C SER A 195 32.30 16.76 -44.47
N SER A 196 32.63 18.06 -44.50
CA SER A 196 32.48 18.92 -45.64
C SER A 196 33.40 18.41 -46.73
N ALA A 197 32.97 17.36 -47.43
CA ALA A 197 33.57 16.99 -48.70
C ALA A 197 33.11 18.01 -49.74
N VAL A 198 33.93 19.03 -49.93
CA VAL A 198 34.00 19.79 -51.18
C VAL A 198 34.12 18.75 -52.29
N GLY A 199 33.06 18.59 -53.07
CA GLY A 199 33.08 17.74 -54.25
C GLY A 199 34.07 18.31 -55.26
N PRO A 200 35.01 17.53 -55.81
CA PRO A 200 35.75 17.98 -56.96
C PRO A 200 34.81 17.99 -58.16
N ALA A 201 34.92 19.07 -58.93
CA ALA A 201 34.17 19.30 -60.15
C ALA A 201 34.22 18.09 -61.09
N PHE A 202 33.07 17.78 -61.66
CA PHE A 202 32.96 16.94 -62.84
C PHE A 202 33.91 17.44 -63.93
N THR A 203 34.91 16.63 -64.29
CA THR A 203 35.51 16.70 -65.62
C THR A 203 35.43 15.31 -66.24
N SER A 204 34.50 15.19 -67.18
CA SER A 204 34.42 14.09 -68.11
C SER A 204 35.66 14.06 -68.99
N SER A 205 36.37 12.94 -69.04
CA SER A 205 37.12 12.58 -70.24
C SER A 205 36.99 11.08 -70.51
N LEU A 206 36.14 10.79 -71.48
CA LEU A 206 36.09 9.53 -72.20
C LEU A 206 37.40 9.35 -72.97
N ASN A 207 38.12 8.25 -72.71
CA ASN A 207 38.93 7.54 -73.70
C ASN A 207 39.19 6.12 -73.17
N LYS A 208 38.49 5.11 -73.71
CA LYS A 208 38.87 4.31 -74.90
C LYS A 208 39.75 3.10 -74.55
N ARG A 209 39.08 1.93 -74.51
CA ARG A 209 39.48 0.60 -75.04
C ARG A 209 40.64 -0.16 -74.35
N SER A 210 40.31 -1.41 -73.94
CA SER A 210 40.95 -2.70 -74.33
C SER A 210 41.51 -3.60 -73.20
N GLY A 211 41.19 -4.91 -73.29
CA GLY A 211 41.89 -6.06 -72.64
C GLY A 211 41.18 -6.58 -71.37
N ILE A 212 40.36 -7.66 -71.35
CA ILE A 212 40.66 -9.12 -71.43
C ILE A 212 41.71 -9.52 -70.36
N ILE A 213 41.51 -10.36 -69.33
CA ILE A 213 41.36 -11.85 -69.24
C ILE A 213 41.02 -12.14 -67.73
N LEU A 214 39.92 -12.80 -67.34
CA LEU A 214 39.68 -14.24 -67.05
C LEU A 214 40.51 -14.93 -65.93
N ASN A 215 39.79 -15.53 -64.95
CA ASN A 215 40.05 -16.80 -64.19
C ASN A 215 39.23 -16.74 -62.87
N PHE A 216 38.00 -17.26 -62.76
CA PHE A 216 37.49 -18.64 -62.69
C PHE A 216 37.91 -19.48 -61.46
N SER A 217 36.87 -20.06 -60.83
CA SER A 217 36.78 -21.20 -59.89
C SER A 217 36.54 -20.84 -58.41
N LEU A 218 35.34 -21.06 -57.83
CA LEU A 218 34.74 -22.35 -57.37
C LEU A 218 35.76 -23.14 -56.53
N THR A 219 35.56 -23.55 -55.27
CA THR A 219 34.44 -24.23 -54.58
C THR A 219 34.94 -24.40 -53.11
N PHE A 220 34.15 -24.14 -52.07
CA PHE A 220 33.34 -25.09 -51.26
C PHE A 220 34.10 -26.21 -50.51
N PHE A 221 33.57 -26.51 -49.30
CA PHE A 221 33.91 -27.53 -48.28
C PHE A 221 34.90 -27.09 -47.19
N LYS A 222 34.62 -27.26 -45.89
CA LYS A 222 33.67 -28.14 -45.20
C LYS A 222 33.23 -27.54 -43.86
#